data_AF-A0A523BCJ1-F1
#
_entry.id   AF-A0A523BCJ1-F1
#
_cell.length_a   1.000
_cell.length_b   1.000
_cell.length_c   1.000
_cell.angle_alpha   90.00
_cell.angle_beta   90.00
_cell.angle_gamma   90.00
#
_symmetry.space_group_name_H-M   'P 1'
#
loop_
_entity.id
_entity.type
_entity.pdbx_description
1 polymer ?
#
loop_
_entity_poly.entity_id
_entity_poly.type
_entity_poly.pdbx_seq_one_letter_code
_entity_poly.pdbx_strand_id
1 'polypeptide(L)'
;MTVVWIVKAVKKWCEEHGDLDCYDEASRRFGRWIHSASYGSCFELSERVEKYLGPRGDPIVLLKFFCGAIETELEYDEQTYRLLKDALRHLAETSEETIIRSHAKALIELITVAESLKSGIMCSG
;
A
#
# COMPACT_ATOMS: atom_id res chain seq x y z
N MET A 1 6.28 0.76 14.87
CA MET A 1 6.15 -0.39 13.97
C MET A 1 6.53 0.06 12.59
N THR A 2 7.29 -0.76 11.87
CA THR A 2 7.61 -0.53 10.47
C THR A 2 6.95 -1.64 9.70
N VAL A 3 5.99 -1.28 8.85
CA VAL A 3 5.38 -2.20 7.91
C VAL A 3 6.13 -2.03 6.59
N VAL A 4 6.67 -3.14 6.09
CA VAL A 4 7.24 -3.18 4.74
C VAL A 4 6.27 -3.93 3.86
N TRP A 5 5.77 -3.25 2.83
CA TRP A 5 4.97 -3.88 1.81
C TRP A 5 5.84 -4.22 0.62
N ILE A 6 5.72 -5.48 0.19
CA ILE A 6 6.32 -5.95 -1.05
C ILE A 6 5.20 -6.13 -2.05
N VAL A 7 5.23 -5.39 -3.15
CA VAL A 7 4.23 -5.53 -4.21
C VAL A 7 4.60 -6.75 -5.06
N LYS A 8 3.87 -7.86 -4.89
CA LYS A 8 4.17 -9.15 -5.52
C LYS A 8 4.23 -9.10 -7.05
N ALA A 9 3.47 -8.18 -7.65
CA ALA A 9 3.48 -7.95 -9.10
C ALA A 9 4.85 -7.47 -9.61
N VAL A 10 5.61 -6.71 -8.82
CA VAL A 10 6.96 -6.27 -9.19
C VAL A 10 7.93 -7.43 -9.17
N LYS A 11 7.86 -8.26 -8.13
CA LYS A 11 8.70 -9.46 -8.01
C LYS A 11 8.52 -10.38 -9.22
N LYS A 12 7.27 -10.69 -9.58
CA LYS A 12 6.95 -11.51 -10.76
C LYS A 12 7.40 -10.85 -12.07
N TRP A 13 7.14 -9.56 -12.23
CA TRP A 13 7.56 -8.85 -13.44
C TRP A 13 9.08 -8.88 -13.61
N CYS A 14 9.84 -8.65 -12.54
CA CYS A 14 11.31 -8.73 -12.58
C CYS A 14 11.81 -10.15 -12.87
N GLU A 15 11.19 -11.19 -12.28
CA GLU A 15 11.50 -12.60 -12.59
C GLU A 15 11.28 -12.94 -14.07
N GLU A 16 10.29 -12.29 -14.72
CA GLU A 16 9.92 -12.54 -16.11
C GLU A 16 10.67 -11.64 -17.13
N HIS A 17 11.13 -10.45 -16.76
CA HIS A 17 11.55 -9.39 -17.71
C HIS A 17 12.91 -8.71 -17.42
N GLY A 18 13.59 -8.97 -16.29
CA GLY A 18 14.72 -8.14 -15.84
C GLY A 18 16.09 -8.81 -15.76
N ASP A 19 17.16 -8.03 -16.03
CA ASP A 19 18.48 -8.23 -15.43
C ASP A 19 18.52 -7.66 -13.99
N LEU A 20 19.65 -7.81 -13.29
CA LEU A 20 19.83 -7.36 -11.89
C LEU A 20 19.60 -5.84 -11.70
N ASP A 21 19.93 -5.00 -12.67
CA ASP A 21 19.82 -3.54 -12.55
C ASP A 21 18.36 -3.09 -12.70
N CYS A 22 17.62 -3.68 -13.62
CA CYS A 22 16.18 -3.45 -13.77
C CYS A 22 15.40 -4.03 -12.58
N TYR A 23 15.87 -5.13 -11.97
CA TYR A 23 15.33 -5.63 -10.70
C TYR A 23 15.50 -4.60 -9.57
N ASP A 24 16.70 -4.05 -9.37
CA ASP A 24 16.97 -3.09 -8.30
C ASP A 24 16.20 -1.79 -8.50
N GLU A 25 16.10 -1.29 -9.74
CA GLU A 25 15.34 -0.07 -10.03
C GLU A 25 13.84 -0.28 -9.80
N ALA A 26 13.27 -1.36 -10.34
CA ALA A 26 11.84 -1.66 -10.19
C ALA A 26 11.47 -1.98 -8.74
N SER A 27 12.32 -2.72 -8.03
CA SER A 27 12.14 -3.03 -6.61
C SER A 27 12.20 -1.78 -5.74
N ARG A 28 13.16 -0.88 -5.99
CA ARG A 28 13.28 0.40 -5.27
C ARG A 28 12.11 1.34 -5.55
N ARG A 29 11.65 1.43 -6.79
CA ARG A 29 10.60 2.39 -7.19
C ARG A 29 9.20 1.88 -6.88
N PHE A 30 8.99 0.57 -6.95
CA PHE A 30 7.65 0.00 -6.95
C PHE A 30 7.50 -1.25 -6.08
N GLY A 31 8.59 -2.00 -5.85
CA GLY A 31 8.55 -3.31 -5.22
C GLY A 31 8.59 -3.29 -3.70
N ARG A 32 9.21 -2.28 -3.06
CA ARG A 32 9.36 -2.21 -1.60
C ARG A 32 8.99 -0.85 -1.04
N TRP A 33 7.88 -0.78 -0.32
CA TRP A 33 7.44 0.41 0.39
C TRP A 33 7.60 0.23 1.88
N ILE A 34 8.24 1.21 2.52
CA ILE A 34 8.47 1.20 3.97
C ILE A 34 7.61 2.29 4.58
N HIS A 35 6.70 1.91 5.47
CA HIS A 35 5.92 2.84 6.27
C HIS A 35 6.14 2.57 7.75
N SER A 36 6.57 3.61 8.45
CA SER A 36 6.77 3.56 9.89
C SER A 36 5.67 4.37 10.57
N ALA A 37 4.93 3.71 11.46
CA ALA A 37 3.89 4.31 12.28
C ALA A 37 3.91 3.70 13.69
N SER A 38 3.38 4.42 14.68
CA SER A 38 3.22 3.82 16.01
C SER A 38 2.18 2.68 15.94
N TYR A 39 2.28 1.67 16.83
CA TYR A 39 1.27 0.60 16.88
C TYR A 39 -0.15 1.18 17.04
N GLY A 40 -0.30 2.19 17.89
CA GLY A 40 -1.58 2.87 18.11
C GLY A 40 -2.09 3.56 16.85
N SER A 41 -1.23 4.27 16.13
CA SER A 41 -1.62 4.98 14.89
C SER A 41 -2.01 4.01 13.77
N CYS A 42 -1.34 2.86 13.66
CA CYS A 42 -1.71 1.81 12.70
C CYS A 42 -3.12 1.25 13.01
N PHE A 43 -3.37 0.91 14.28
CA PHE A 43 -4.64 0.33 14.71
C PHE A 43 -5.79 1.31 14.53
N GLU A 44 -5.59 2.56 14.95
CA GLU A 44 -6.57 3.63 14.81
C GLU A 44 -6.91 3.92 13.34
N LEU A 45 -5.91 3.97 12.47
CA LEU A 45 -6.15 4.14 11.04
C LEU A 45 -6.93 2.96 10.45
N SER A 46 -6.58 1.73 10.85
CA SER A 46 -7.29 0.52 10.44
C SER A 46 -8.76 0.54 10.85
N GLU A 47 -9.06 0.86 12.11
CA GLU A 47 -10.44 0.94 12.61
C GLU A 47 -11.26 2.01 11.88
N ARG A 48 -10.66 3.17 11.58
CA ARG A 48 -11.34 4.24 10.85
C ARG A 48 -11.65 3.84 9.41
N VAL A 49 -10.73 3.14 8.74
CA VAL A 49 -10.94 2.62 7.39
C VAL A 49 -12.00 1.52 7.39
N GLU A 50 -11.94 0.59 8.34
CA GLU A 50 -12.94 -0.47 8.50
C GLU A 50 -14.34 0.13 8.73
N LYS A 51 -14.45 1.13 9.61
CA LYS A 51 -15.71 1.84 9.87
C LYS A 51 -16.26 2.53 8.63
N TYR A 52 -15.39 3.11 7.79
CA TYR A 52 -15.80 3.76 6.53
C TYR A 52 -16.30 2.74 5.50
N LEU A 53 -15.59 1.62 5.35
CA LEU A 53 -15.93 0.59 4.38
C LEU A 53 -17.15 -0.23 4.80
N GLY A 54 -17.31 -0.46 6.11
CA GLY A 54 -18.35 -1.31 6.66
C GLY A 54 -18.30 -2.71 6.04
N PRO A 55 -19.44 -3.29 5.61
CA PRO A 55 -19.48 -4.64 5.05
C PRO A 55 -18.81 -4.76 3.67
N ARG A 56 -18.33 -3.65 3.08
CA ARG A 56 -17.67 -3.64 1.77
C ARG A 56 -16.18 -3.96 1.85
N GLY A 57 -15.57 -3.85 3.03
CA GLY A 57 -14.15 -4.12 3.23
C GLY A 57 -13.91 -5.56 3.69
N ASP A 58 -12.87 -6.19 3.16
CA ASP A 58 -12.36 -7.45 3.72
C ASP A 58 -11.41 -7.14 4.90
N PRO A 59 -11.77 -7.49 6.14
CA PRO A 59 -10.95 -7.18 7.32
C PRO A 59 -9.54 -7.77 7.27
N ILE A 60 -9.38 -8.95 6.64
CA ILE A 60 -8.09 -9.64 6.53
C ILE A 60 -7.17 -8.86 5.60
N VAL A 61 -7.71 -8.30 4.52
CA VAL A 61 -6.94 -7.50 3.58
C VAL A 61 -6.56 -6.17 4.23
N LEU A 62 -7.48 -5.49 4.91
CA LEU A 62 -7.21 -4.25 5.63
C LEU A 62 -6.06 -4.42 6.65
N LEU A 63 -6.09 -5.48 7.47
CA LEU A 63 -5.02 -5.77 8.43
C LEU A 63 -3.63 -5.84 7.79
N LYS A 64 -3.49 -6.38 6.58
CA LYS A 64 -2.23 -6.46 5.84
C LYS A 64 -1.71 -5.08 5.41
N PHE A 65 -2.60 -4.12 5.15
CA PHE A 65 -2.26 -2.76 4.74
C PHE A 65 -1.90 -1.81 5.88
N PHE A 66 -2.24 -2.13 7.13
CA PHE A 66 -2.03 -1.21 8.25
C PHE A 66 -1.09 -1.78 9.31
N CYS A 67 -1.18 -3.08 9.58
CA CYS A 67 -0.51 -3.74 10.70
C CYS A 67 0.22 -5.04 10.31
N GLY A 68 0.47 -5.26 9.01
CA GLY A 68 1.16 -6.46 8.50
C GLY A 68 2.57 -6.62 9.06
N ALA A 69 3.01 -7.87 9.21
CA ALA A 69 4.35 -8.21 9.69
C ALA A 69 5.46 -7.62 8.80
N ILE A 70 6.69 -7.69 9.33
CA ILE A 70 7.93 -7.05 8.84
C ILE A 70 8.13 -7.12 7.32
N GLU A 71 7.58 -8.12 6.62
CA GLU A 71 7.40 -8.13 5.17
C GLU A 71 6.06 -8.80 4.82
N THR A 72 5.14 -8.08 4.17
CA THR A 72 3.89 -8.65 3.66
C THR A 72 3.82 -8.50 2.15
N GLU A 73 3.66 -9.62 1.45
CA GLU A 73 3.35 -9.62 0.01
C GLU A 73 1.87 -9.26 -0.19
N LEU A 74 1.61 -8.20 -0.95
CA LEU A 74 0.26 -7.79 -1.32
C LEU A 74 -0.05 -8.26 -2.75
N GLU A 75 -1.16 -8.97 -2.90
CA GLU A 75 -1.75 -9.23 -4.22
C GLU A 75 -2.62 -8.04 -4.62
N TYR A 76 -2.46 -7.59 -5.86
CA TYR A 76 -3.23 -6.46 -6.37
C TYR A 76 -4.64 -6.94 -6.75
N ASP A 77 -5.63 -6.44 -6.03
CA ASP A 77 -7.05 -6.53 -6.38
C ASP A 77 -7.58 -5.11 -6.60
N GLU A 78 -7.99 -4.84 -7.84
CA GLU A 78 -8.46 -3.53 -8.27
C GLU A 78 -9.66 -3.02 -7.47
N GLN A 79 -10.58 -3.90 -7.09
CA GLN A 79 -11.77 -3.50 -6.32
C GLN A 79 -11.36 -3.11 -4.89
N THR A 80 -10.54 -3.96 -4.26
CA THR A 80 -10.01 -3.71 -2.91
C THR A 80 -9.19 -2.43 -2.86
N TYR A 81 -8.25 -2.24 -3.79
CA TYR A 81 -7.38 -1.06 -3.83
C TYR A 81 -8.19 0.22 -4.04
N ARG A 82 -9.22 0.19 -4.90
CA ARG A 82 -10.12 1.33 -5.10
C ARG A 82 -10.87 1.69 -3.82
N LEU A 83 -11.47 0.70 -3.16
CA LEU A 83 -12.19 0.90 -1.90
C LEU A 83 -11.28 1.47 -0.81
N LEU A 84 -10.07 0.91 -0.69
CA LEU A 84 -9.06 1.36 0.26
C LEU A 84 -8.65 2.80 -0.01
N LYS A 85 -8.38 3.15 -1.28
CA LYS A 85 -8.01 4.50 -1.71
C LYS A 85 -9.11 5.52 -1.38
N ASP A 86 -10.36 5.17 -1.62
CA ASP A 86 -11.51 6.04 -1.31
C ASP A 86 -11.63 6.28 0.20
N ALA A 87 -11.48 5.23 1.02
CA ALA A 87 -11.49 5.36 2.48
C ALA A 87 -10.34 6.24 2.99
N LEU A 88 -9.13 6.03 2.48
CA LEU A 88 -7.96 6.80 2.87
C LEU A 88 -8.07 8.27 2.44
N ARG A 89 -8.61 8.55 1.25
CA ARG A 89 -8.87 9.93 0.79
C ARG A 89 -9.83 10.65 1.73
N HIS A 90 -10.92 9.98 2.08
CA HIS A 90 -11.86 10.53 3.06
C HIS A 90 -11.16 10.88 4.37
N LEU A 91 -10.36 9.97 4.94
CA LEU A 91 -9.63 10.22 6.19
C LEU A 91 -8.56 11.32 6.06
N ALA A 92 -7.88 11.42 4.92
CA ALA A 92 -6.90 12.46 4.66
C ALA A 92 -7.53 13.87 4.58
N GLU A 93 -8.79 13.96 4.16
CA GLU A 93 -9.55 15.20 4.01
C GLU A 93 -10.32 15.59 5.28
N THR A 94 -10.89 14.62 6.00
CA THR A 94 -11.81 14.88 7.12
C THR A 94 -11.21 14.73 8.51
N SER A 95 -10.06 14.06 8.66
CA SER A 95 -9.46 13.87 9.97
C SER A 95 -8.81 15.16 10.50
N GLU A 96 -9.14 15.55 11.72
CA GLU A 96 -8.50 16.69 12.41
C GLU A 96 -7.07 16.33 12.88
N GLU A 97 -6.75 15.05 12.95
CA GLU A 97 -5.47 14.56 13.43
C GLU A 97 -4.42 14.50 12.32
N THR A 98 -3.38 15.32 12.48
CA THR A 98 -2.29 15.42 11.51
C THR A 98 -1.58 14.09 11.26
N ILE A 99 -1.44 13.24 12.28
CA ILE A 99 -0.80 11.93 12.17
C ILE A 99 -1.63 11.01 11.27
N ILE A 100 -2.94 10.92 11.50
CA ILE A 100 -3.86 10.11 10.70
C ILE A 100 -3.89 10.59 9.24
N ARG A 101 -3.97 11.90 9.01
CA ARG A 101 -3.90 12.46 7.65
C ARG A 101 -2.58 12.11 6.95
N SER A 102 -1.46 12.21 7.65
CA SER A 102 -0.13 11.91 7.10
C SER A 102 -0.04 10.44 6.69
N HIS A 103 -0.48 9.53 7.55
CA HIS A 103 -0.47 8.11 7.24
C HIS A 103 -1.41 7.75 6.09
N ALA A 104 -2.62 8.34 6.06
CA ALA A 104 -3.56 8.14 4.97
C ALA A 104 -2.97 8.56 3.62
N LYS A 105 -2.30 9.73 3.55
CA LYS A 105 -1.62 10.20 2.34
C LYS A 105 -0.51 9.26 1.87
N ALA A 106 0.35 8.81 2.79
CA ALA A 106 1.43 7.88 2.47
C ALA A 106 0.89 6.56 1.87
N LEU A 107 -0.22 6.04 2.40
CA LEU A 107 -0.86 4.83 1.88
C LEU A 107 -1.53 5.05 0.52
N ILE A 108 -2.13 6.23 0.27
CA ILE A 108 -2.68 6.58 -1.06
C ILE A 108 -1.58 6.58 -2.13
N GLU A 109 -0.40 7.13 -1.79
CA GLU A 109 0.75 7.14 -2.71
C GLU A 109 1.18 5.71 -3.05
N LEU A 110 1.29 4.83 -2.04
CA LEU A 110 1.61 3.41 -2.23
C LEU A 110 0.61 2.71 -3.16
N ILE A 111 -0.69 2.90 -2.92
CA ILE A 111 -1.76 2.32 -3.76
C ILE A 111 -1.64 2.85 -5.19
N THR A 112 -1.38 4.14 -5.38
CA THR A 112 -1.23 4.76 -6.70
C THR A 112 -0.03 4.21 -7.46
N VAL A 113 1.07 3.94 -6.76
CA VAL A 113 2.25 3.28 -7.32
C VAL A 113 1.93 1.84 -7.70
N ALA A 114 1.19 1.12 -6.86
CA ALA A 114 0.76 -0.24 -7.18
C ALA A 114 -0.20 -0.29 -8.39
N GLU A 115 -1.07 0.70 -8.56
CA GLU A 115 -1.94 0.85 -9.73
C GLU A 115 -1.13 1.13 -11.01
N SER A 116 -0.10 1.99 -10.95
CA SER A 116 0.71 2.34 -12.12
C SER A 116 1.60 1.20 -12.62
N LEU A 117 1.91 0.22 -11.78
CA LEU A 117 2.54 -1.03 -12.21
C LEU A 117 1.72 -1.79 -13.26
N LYS A 118 0.39 -1.71 -13.21
CA LYS A 118 -0.51 -2.31 -14.21
C LYS A 118 -0.34 -1.66 -15.59
N SER A 119 0.18 -0.43 -15.67
CA SER A 119 0.47 0.28 -16.93
C SER A 119 1.86 0.00 -17.52
N GLY A 120 2.62 -0.91 -16.93
CA GLY A 120 3.92 -1.39 -17.43
C GLY A 120 5.09 -0.73 -16.72
N ILE A 121 5.97 -1.56 -16.11
CA ILE A 121 7.26 -1.09 -15.62
C ILE A 121 8.14 -0.81 -16.84
N MET A 122 8.52 0.45 -17.04
CA MET A 122 9.56 0.81 -18.00
C MET A 122 10.86 1.05 -17.24
N CYS A 123 11.81 0.14 -17.36
CA CYS A 123 13.21 0.38 -16.98
C CYS A 123 13.86 1.21 -18.09
N SER A 124 14.38 2.39 -17.74
CA SER A 124 15.27 3.14 -18.63
C SER A 124 16.65 2.51 -18.56
N GLY A 125 17.02 1.75 -19.59
CA GLY A 125 18.39 1.23 -19.77
C GLY A 125 19.40 2.34 -20.00
#